data_AF-A0A1U9NSJ5-F1
#
_entry.id   AF-A0A1U9NSJ5-F1
#
_cell.length_a   1.000
_cell.length_b   1.000
_cell.length_c   1.000
_cell.angle_alpha   90.00
_cell.angle_beta   90.00
_cell.angle_gamma   90.00
#
_symmetry.space_group_name_H-M   'P 1'
#
loop_
_entity.id
_entity.type
_entity.pdbx_description
1 polymer ?
#
loop_
_entity_poly.entity_id
_entity_poly.type
_entity_poly.pdbx_seq_one_letter_code
_entity_poly.pdbx_strand_id
1 'polypeptide(L)' 'MTGGREEPAAQLYQITYPGPDPRPDTRVVEAREVQAVIAQASAHGMQVFVRPYARPHPPKEAAP' A
#
# COMPACT_ATOMS: atom_id res chain seq x y z
N MET A 1 26.57 -12.45 18.60
CA MET A 1 25.11 -12.55 18.82
C MET A 1 24.67 -11.13 19.15
N THR A 2 24.15 -10.35 18.20
CA THR A 2 22.71 -10.28 17.90
C THR A 2 22.51 -10.11 16.40
N GLY A 3 22.07 -11.16 15.72
CA GLY A 3 21.59 -11.06 14.34
C GLY A 3 20.21 -10.41 14.37
N GLY A 4 20.16 -9.11 14.14
CA GLY A 4 18.91 -8.41 13.83
C GLY A 4 18.42 -8.94 12.49
N ARG A 5 17.55 -9.94 12.52
CA ARG A 5 16.88 -10.46 11.33
C ARG A 5 16.03 -9.30 10.81
N GLU A 6 16.52 -8.55 9.82
CA GLU A 6 15.67 -7.66 9.03
C GLU A 6 14.50 -8.52 8.56
N GLU A 7 13.31 -8.29 9.13
CA GLU A 7 12.11 -8.83 8.54
C GLU A 7 12.07 -8.29 7.10
N PRO A 8 11.90 -9.15 6.09
CA PRO A 8 11.77 -8.68 4.72
C PRO A 8 10.66 -7.65 4.71
N ALA A 9 10.98 -6.41 4.31
CA ALA A 9 10.02 -5.32 4.30
C ALA A 9 8.77 -5.78 3.54
N ALA A 10 7.64 -5.85 4.24
CA ALA A 10 6.39 -6.32 3.63
C ALA A 10 6.09 -5.45 2.40
N GLN A 11 5.88 -6.09 1.25
CA GLN A 11 5.52 -5.37 0.03
C GLN A 11 4.21 -4.63 0.25
N LEU A 12 4.25 -3.31 0.09
CA LEU A 12 3.09 -2.45 0.25
C LEU A 12 2.43 -2.19 -1.10
N TYR A 13 1.12 -2.01 -1.06
CA TYR A 13 0.31 -1.60 -2.20
C TYR A 13 -0.55 -0.41 -1.80
N GLN A 14 -0.68 0.54 -2.71
CA GLN A 14 -1.65 1.60 -2.60
C GLN A 14 -2.93 1.17 -3.31
N ILE A 15 -4.03 1.23 -2.58
CA ILE A 15 -5.39 1.04 -3.05
C ILE A 15 -6.03 2.41 -3.23
N THR A 16 -6.67 2.64 -4.38
CA THR A 16 -7.42 3.85 -4.66
C THR A 16 -8.85 3.49 -5.04
N TYR A 17 -9.82 4.09 -4.36
CA TYR A 17 -11.25 3.92 -4.60
C TYR A 17 -11.76 5.09 -5.46
N PRO A 18 -12.04 4.87 -6.76
CA PRO A 18 -12.68 5.88 -7.60
C PRO A 18 -14.11 6.09 -7.12
N GLY A 19 -14.37 7.24 -6.51
CA GLY A 19 -15.71 7.69 -6.13
C GLY A 19 -16.16 8.86 -6.99
N PRO A 20 -17.42 9.31 -6.83
CA PRO A 20 -17.91 10.54 -7.43
C PRO A 20 -17.25 11.80 -6.83
N ASP A 21 -16.53 11.66 -5.71
CA ASP A 21 -15.80 12.74 -5.09
C ASP A 21 -14.56 13.12 -5.91
N PRO A 22 -14.26 14.41 -6.10
CA PRO A 22 -13.06 14.86 -6.79
C PRO A 22 -11.75 14.41 -6.13
N ARG A 23 -11.78 13.94 -4.87
CA ARG A 23 -10.62 13.37 -4.18
C ARG A 23 -10.82 11.87 -3.97
N PRO A 24 -10.11 11.02 -4.73
CA PRO A 24 -10.25 9.58 -4.56
C PRO A 24 -9.66 9.12 -3.22
N ASP A 25 -10.42 8.32 -2.47
CA ASP A 25 -9.94 7.75 -1.20
C ASP A 25 -8.80 6.78 -1.50
N THR A 26 -7.70 6.90 -0.75
CA THR A 26 -6.46 6.19 -1.00
C THR A 26 -5.91 5.63 0.30
N ARG A 27 -5.58 4.34 0.29
CA ARG A 27 -5.04 3.61 1.45
C ARG A 27 -3.82 2.79 1.06
N VAL A 28 -2.90 2.60 1.99
CA VAL A 28 -1.73 1.72 1.80
C VAL A 28 -1.92 0.48 2.67
N VAL A 29 -1.76 -0.69 2.07
CA VAL A 29 -1.97 -2.01 2.71
C VAL A 29 -0.81 -2.93 2.39
N GLU A 30 -0.63 -3.98 3.19
CA GLU A 30 0.32 -5.04 2.87
C GLU A 30 -0.19 -5.95 1.74
N ALA A 31 0.72 -6.60 1.03
CA ALA A 31 0.41 -7.57 -0.03
C ALA A 31 -0.60 -8.64 0.43
N ARG A 32 -0.49 -9.12 1.68
CA ARG A 32 -1.40 -10.12 2.26
C ARG A 32 -2.84 -9.63 2.40
N GLU A 33 -3.05 -8.31 2.47
CA GLU A 33 -4.36 -7.69 2.67
C GLU A 33 -5.07 -7.35 1.35
N VAL A 34 -4.34 -7.34 0.22
CA VAL A 34 -4.88 -6.95 -1.10
C VAL A 34 -6.08 -7.83 -1.50
N GLN A 35 -6.02 -9.14 -1.25
CA GLN A 35 -7.11 -10.05 -1.57
C GLN A 35 -8.40 -9.70 -0.79
N ALA A 36 -8.28 -9.37 0.49
CA ALA A 36 -9.42 -8.99 1.33
C ALA A 36 -10.05 -7.68 0.84
N VAL A 37 -9.22 -6.72 0.44
CA VAL A 37 -9.67 -5.45 -0.14
C VAL A 37 -10.47 -5.67 -1.43
N ILE A 38 -9.97 -6.51 -2.34
CA ILE A 38 -10.66 -6.82 -3.60
C ILE A 38 -11.99 -7.52 -3.34
N ALA A 39 -12.02 -8.49 -2.42
CA ALA A 39 -13.23 -9.20 -2.04
C ALA A 39 -14.29 -8.26 -1.47
N GLN A 40 -13.89 -7.34 -0.57
CA GLN A 40 -14.78 -6.33 -0.01
C GLN A 40 -15.31 -5.40 -1.11
N ALA A 41 -14.45 -4.87 -1.97
CA ALA A 41 -14.86 -3.99 -3.06
C ALA A 41 -15.85 -4.69 -4.00
N SER A 42 -15.58 -5.94 -4.37
CA SER A 42 -16.47 -6.76 -5.19
C SER A 42 -17.84 -6.98 -4.54
N ALA A 43 -17.88 -7.27 -3.23
CA ALA A 43 -19.12 -7.45 -2.49
C ALA A 43 -20.02 -6.19 -2.50
N HIS A 44 -19.42 -5.00 -2.65
CA HIS A 44 -20.12 -3.72 -2.73
C HIS A 44 -20.27 -3.17 -4.16
N GLY A 45 -19.86 -3.93 -5.19
CA GLY A 45 -19.89 -3.44 -6.58
C GLY A 45 -18.97 -2.25 -6.85
N MET A 46 -17.92 -2.08 -6.04
CA MET A 46 -16.98 -0.97 -6.13
C MET A 46 -15.78 -1.34 -7.01
N GLN A 47 -15.34 -0.39 -7.83
CA GLN A 47 -14.06 -0.49 -8.51
C GLN A 47 -12.93 -0.11 -7.55
N VAL A 48 -11.75 -0.72 -7.73
CA VAL A 48 -10.51 -0.36 -7.02
C VAL A 48 -9.33 -0.34 -7.98
N PHE A 49 -8.41 0.60 -7.77
CA PHE A 49 -7.10 0.61 -8.42
C PHE A 49 -6.05 0.16 -7.42
N VAL A 50 -5.19 -0.78 -7.83
CA VAL A 50 -4.11 -1.31 -7.00
C VAL A 50 -2.78 -1.03 -7.68
N ARG A 51 -1.86 -0.36 -6.98
CA ARG A 51 -0.51 -0.08 -7.47
C ARG A 51 0.53 -0.45 -6.41
N PRO A 52 1.71 -0.96 -6.78
CA PRO A 52 2.82 -1.11 -5.84
C PRO A 52 3.11 0.24 -5.16
N TYR A 53 3.29 0.22 -3.84
CA TYR A 53 3.69 1.40 -3.07
C TYR A 53 5.16 1.30 -2.71
N ALA A 54 5.99 2.07 -3.41
CA ALA A 54 7.35 2.33 -2.97
C ALA A 54 7.29 3.44 -1.91
N ARG A 55 7.64 3.12 -0.66
CA ARG A 55 7.88 4.17 0.34
C ARG A 55 8.88 5.16 -0.25
N PRO A 56 8.66 6.48 -0.13
CA PRO A 56 9.71 7.43 -0.44
C PRO A 56 10.92 7.05 0.41
N HIS A 57 12.04 6.70 -0.24
CA HIS A 57 13.29 6.65 0.50
C HIS A 57 13.49 8.04 1.09
N PRO A 58 13.78 8.19 2.40
CA PRO A 58 14.21 9.48 2.91
C PRO A 58 15.35 9.95 2.00
N PRO A 59 15.36 11.22 1.56
CA PRO A 59 16.48 11.74 0.80
C PRO A 59 17.73 11.38 1.60
N LYS A 60 18.68 10.73 0.94
CA LYS A 60 19.96 10.35 1.53
C LYS A 60 20.48 11.60 2.22
N GLU A 61 20.40 11.61 3.55
CA GLU A 61 20.89 12.71 4.37
C GLU A 61 22.28 13.00 3.85
N ALA A 62 22.50 14.22 3.36
CA ALA A 62 23.80 14.64 2.88
C ALA A 62 24.75 14.48 4.06
N ALA A 63 25.50 13.37 4.05
CA ALA A 63 26.55 13.10 5.00
C ALA A 63 27.54 14.27 4.96
N PRO A 64 28.10 14.65 6.13
CA PRO A 64 28.72 15.95 6.39
C PRO A 64 29.89 16.31 5.48
#